data_AF-A0A6M3L8X7-F1
#
_entry.id   AF-A0A6M3L8X7-F1
#
_cell.length_a   1.000
_cell.length_b   1.000
_cell.length_c   1.000
_cell.angle_alpha   90.00
_cell.angle_beta   90.00
_cell.angle_gamma   90.00
#
_symmetry.space_group_name_H-M   'P 1'
#
loop_
_entity.id
_entity.type
_entity.pdbx_description
1 polymer ?
#
loop_
_entity_poly.entity_id
_entity_poly.type
_entity_poly.pdbx_seq_one_letter_code
_entity_poly.pdbx_strand_id
1 'polypeptide(L)'
;MNTEAICYLLRKTSLTRSEIGKLKPSQLNAIIKEVSFQESVDEYRKMYSVASILAAIYNTIPQKSGHKALTAKDFLSGDMPTREGKRPDSNIEILAKQKGIILPSK
;
A
#
# COMPACT_ATOMS: atom_id res chain seq x y z
N MET A 1 -21.40 3.56 15.53
CA MET A 1 -20.90 3.71 14.14
C MET A 1 -19.68 4.62 14.19
N ASN A 2 -18.52 4.17 13.70
CA ASN A 2 -17.28 4.96 13.72
C ASN A 2 -17.43 6.19 12.83
N THR A 3 -17.62 7.36 13.45
CA THR A 3 -17.75 8.67 12.80
C THR A 3 -16.58 8.96 11.85
N GLU A 4 -15.38 8.46 12.18
CA GLU A 4 -14.17 8.63 11.38
C GLU A 4 -14.28 8.00 9.98
N ALA A 5 -14.84 6.80 9.85
CA ALA A 5 -14.98 6.13 8.55
C ALA A 5 -15.94 6.89 7.63
N ILE A 6 -17.01 7.46 8.20
CA ILE A 6 -17.97 8.29 7.45
C ILE A 6 -17.30 9.59 7.01
N CYS A 7 -16.60 10.28 7.91
CA CYS A 7 -15.86 11.50 7.56
C CYS A 7 -14.78 11.26 6.51
N TYR A 8 -14.08 10.13 6.58
CA TYR A 8 -13.07 9.73 5.60
C TYR A 8 -13.70 9.55 4.21
N LEU A 9 -14.81 8.81 4.10
CA LEU A 9 -15.52 8.62 2.83
C LEU A 9 -16.06 9.92 2.25
N LEU A 10 -16.62 10.81 3.08
CA LEU A 10 -17.10 12.12 2.65
C LEU A 10 -15.98 12.99 2.05
N ARG A 11 -14.73 12.83 2.52
CA ARG A 11 -13.57 13.58 1.99
C ARG A 11 -13.01 12.99 0.71
N LYS A 12 -13.17 11.69 0.51
CA LYS A 12 -12.50 10.92 -0.56
C LYS A 12 -13.41 10.51 -1.69
N THR A 13 -14.72 10.64 -1.50
CA THR A 13 -15.74 10.29 -2.50
C THR A 13 -16.70 11.46 -2.69
N SER A 14 -17.46 11.44 -3.78
CA SER A 14 -18.54 12.40 -4.02
C SER A 14 -19.84 12.06 -3.30
N LEU A 15 -19.84 11.06 -2.40
CA LEU A 15 -21.04 10.63 -1.70
C LEU A 15 -21.44 11.63 -0.63
N THR A 16 -22.74 11.85 -0.46
CA THR A 16 -23.31 12.62 0.63
C THR A 16 -23.49 11.78 1.89
N ARG A 17 -23.65 12.44 3.03
CA ARG A 17 -23.92 11.76 4.31
C ARG A 17 -25.19 10.91 4.26
N SER A 18 -26.22 11.37 3.55
CA SER A 18 -27.48 10.64 3.38
C SER A 18 -27.28 9.35 2.58
N GLU A 19 -26.50 9.41 1.50
CA GLU A 19 -26.19 8.24 0.67
C GLU A 19 -25.36 7.21 1.44
N ILE A 20 -24.36 7.66 2.21
CA ILE A 20 -23.57 6.77 3.08
C ILE A 20 -24.46 6.09 4.12
N GLY A 21 -25.41 6.81 4.71
CA GLY A 21 -26.35 6.26 5.69
C GLY A 21 -27.29 5.18 5.14
N LYS A 22 -27.46 5.11 3.81
CA LYS A 22 -28.27 4.08 3.14
C LYS A 22 -27.48 2.81 2.82
N LEU A 23 -26.15 2.84 2.94
CA LEU A 23 -25.29 1.70 2.62
C LEU A 23 -25.36 0.63 3.70
N LYS A 24 -25.40 -0.63 3.28
CA LYS A 24 -25.18 -1.76 4.19
C LYS A 24 -23.73 -1.76 4.68
N PRO A 25 -23.43 -2.26 5.89
CA PRO A 25 -22.06 -2.33 6.40
C PRO A 25 -21.06 -3.04 5.46
N SER A 26 -21.51 -4.08 4.73
CA SER A 26 -20.69 -4.78 3.74
C SER A 26 -20.30 -3.89 2.56
N GLN A 27 -21.23 -3.06 2.07
CA GLN A 27 -21.00 -2.11 0.97
C GLN A 27 -20.06 -0.99 1.44
N LEU A 28 -20.28 -0.48 2.65
CA LEU A 28 -19.41 0.53 3.26
C LEU A 28 -17.96 0.04 3.35
N ASN A 29 -17.76 -1.17 3.85
CA ASN A 29 -16.43 -1.79 3.94
C ASN A 29 -15.80 -2.01 2.56
N ALA A 30 -16.57 -2.38 1.55
CA ALA A 30 -16.06 -2.54 0.18
C ALA A 30 -15.56 -1.19 -0.39
N ILE A 31 -16.31 -0.12 -0.19
CA ILE A 31 -15.91 1.22 -0.65
C ILE A 31 -14.65 1.69 0.09
N ILE A 32 -14.58 1.51 1.42
CA ILE A 32 -13.39 1.87 2.20
C ILE A 32 -12.14 1.12 1.70
N LYS A 33 -12.26 -0.19 1.44
CA LYS A 33 -11.16 -0.99 0.89
C LYS A 33 -10.71 -0.49 -0.47
N GLU A 34 -11.65 -0.15 -1.35
CA GLU A 34 -11.31 0.38 -2.68
C GLU A 34 -10.60 1.73 -2.59
N VAL A 35 -11.11 2.66 -1.77
CA VAL A 35 -10.48 3.97 -1.56
C VAL A 35 -9.08 3.81 -0.98
N SER A 36 -8.91 2.97 0.03
CA SER A 36 -7.60 2.68 0.63
C SER A 36 -6.63 2.07 -0.39
N PHE A 37 -7.10 1.15 -1.24
CA PHE A 37 -6.28 0.56 -2.29
C PHE A 37 -5.82 1.61 -3.31
N GLN A 38 -6.72 2.50 -3.75
CA GLN A 38 -6.39 3.57 -4.68
C GLN A 38 -5.33 4.51 -4.10
N GLU A 39 -5.45 4.88 -2.82
CA GLU A 39 -4.44 5.70 -2.14
C GLU A 39 -3.06 5.03 -2.11
N SER A 40 -3.01 3.73 -1.78
CA SER A 40 -1.74 2.99 -1.79
C SER A 40 -1.12 2.91 -3.18
N VAL A 41 -1.94 2.74 -4.23
CA VAL A 41 -1.45 2.75 -5.62
C VAL A 41 -0.89 4.11 -6.00
N ASP A 42 -1.55 5.20 -5.62
CA ASP A 42 -1.10 6.56 -5.90
C ASP A 42 0.19 6.90 -5.15
N GLU A 43 0.31 6.47 -3.90
CA GLU A 43 1.55 6.58 -3.13
C GLU A 43 2.69 5.80 -3.78
N TYR A 44 2.44 4.54 -4.15
CA TYR A 44 3.42 3.72 -4.86
C TYR A 44 3.87 4.38 -6.16
N ARG A 45 2.95 4.95 -6.95
CA ARG A 45 3.28 5.67 -8.20
C ARG A 45 4.17 6.89 -7.94
N LYS A 46 3.91 7.65 -6.88
CA LYS A 46 4.78 8.77 -6.47
C LYS A 46 6.18 8.28 -6.12
N MET A 47 6.28 7.21 -5.33
CA MET A 47 7.56 6.59 -4.98
C MET A 47 8.29 6.07 -6.22
N TYR A 48 7.58 5.41 -7.13
CA TYR A 48 8.13 4.88 -8.38
C TYR A 48 8.67 5.99 -9.28
N SER A 49 7.97 7.12 -9.36
CA SER A 49 8.43 8.29 -10.11
C SER A 49 9.76 8.84 -9.56
N VAL A 50 9.83 9.04 -8.23
CA VAL A 50 11.07 9.46 -7.56
C VAL A 50 12.21 8.46 -7.79
N ALA A 51 11.93 7.17 -7.62
CA ALA A 51 12.88 6.10 -7.87
C ALA A 51 13.38 6.07 -9.33
N SER A 52 12.51 6.39 -10.29
CA SER A 52 12.85 6.46 -11.71
C SER A 52 13.79 7.63 -12.00
N ILE A 53 13.56 8.78 -11.37
CA ILE A 53 14.45 9.94 -11.45
C ILE A 53 15.82 9.61 -10.85
N LEU A 54 15.85 8.97 -9.68
CA LEU A 54 17.11 8.54 -9.04
C LEU A 54 17.90 7.57 -9.93
N ALA A 55 17.22 6.60 -10.54
CA ALA A 55 17.86 5.68 -11.49
C ALA A 55 18.43 6.42 -12.71
N ALA A 56 17.69 7.40 -13.25
CA ALA A 56 18.18 8.22 -14.37
C ALA A 56 19.41 9.05 -13.99
N ILE A 57 19.39 9.70 -12.82
CA ILE A 57 20.55 10.45 -12.31
C ILE A 57 21.75 9.52 -12.13
N TYR A 58 21.53 8.36 -11.51
CA TYR A 58 22.59 7.38 -11.28
C TYR A 58 23.27 6.92 -12.56
N ASN A 59 22.46 6.59 -13.58
CA ASN A 59 22.95 6.07 -14.86
C ASN A 59 23.57 7.15 -15.77
N THR A 60 23.37 8.44 -15.47
CA THR A 60 23.96 9.54 -16.26
C THR A 60 25.30 10.03 -15.72
N ILE A 61 25.63 9.70 -14.47
CA ILE A 61 26.95 10.02 -13.89
C ILE A 61 27.99 9.05 -14.46
N PRO A 62 29.17 9.52 -14.91
CA PRO A 62 30.24 8.63 -15.39
C PRO A 62 30.69 7.66 -14.28
N GLN A 63 30.39 6.38 -14.47
CA GLN A 63 30.78 5.31 -13.56
C GLN A 63 32.08 4.63 -14.04
N LYS A 64 32.80 3.96 -13.14
CA LYS A 64 33.95 3.11 -13.52
C LYS A 64 33.49 2.00 -14.48
N SER A 65 34.38 1.59 -15.38
CA SER A 65 34.08 0.57 -16.40
C SER A 65 33.53 -0.72 -15.75
N GLY A 66 32.41 -1.24 -16.27
CA GLY A 66 31.73 -2.44 -15.75
C GLY A 66 30.57 -2.18 -14.78
N HIS A 67 30.14 -0.92 -14.59
CA HIS A 67 29.03 -0.63 -13.68
C HIS A 67 27.68 -1.11 -14.25
N LYS A 68 26.89 -1.80 -13.42
CA LYS A 68 25.52 -2.22 -13.76
C LYS A 68 24.59 -1.00 -13.72
N ALA A 69 23.78 -0.83 -14.76
CA ALA A 69 22.71 0.16 -14.78
C ALA A 69 21.64 -0.20 -13.74
N LEU A 70 21.21 0.79 -12.96
CA LEU A 70 20.14 0.63 -11.98
C LEU A 70 18.80 1.05 -12.58
N THR A 71 17.73 0.43 -12.11
CA THR A 71 16.35 0.70 -12.49
C THR A 71 15.58 1.28 -11.30
N ALA A 72 14.40 1.84 -11.55
CA ALA A 72 13.54 2.35 -10.48
C ALA A 72 13.25 1.29 -9.40
N LYS A 73 13.15 0.01 -9.77
CA LYS A 73 12.90 -1.08 -8.83
C LYS A 73 14.03 -1.25 -7.81
N ASP A 74 15.27 -0.90 -8.17
CA ASP A 74 16.42 -1.00 -7.26
C ASP A 74 16.38 0.07 -6.16
N PHE A 75 15.57 1.12 -6.32
CA PHE A 75 15.36 2.18 -5.33
C PHE A 75 14.01 2.09 -4.60
N LEU A 76 13.22 1.06 -4.89
CA LEU A 76 11.92 0.83 -4.25
C LEU A 76 12.04 -0.23 -3.16
N SER A 77 11.44 0.04 -2.01
CA SER A 77 11.41 -0.87 -0.86
C SER A 77 10.19 -1.80 -0.82
N GLY A 78 9.40 -1.88 -1.90
CA GLY A 78 8.21 -2.71 -1.95
C GLY A 78 7.64 -2.93 -3.34
N ASP A 79 6.74 -3.90 -3.43
CA ASP A 79 6.01 -4.23 -4.65
C ASP A 79 4.79 -3.33 -4.85
N MET A 80 4.27 -3.32 -6.08
CA MET A 80 3.03 -2.63 -6.41
C MET A 80 1.87 -3.19 -5.55
N PRO A 81 1.05 -2.33 -4.92
CA PRO A 81 -0.10 -2.78 -4.16
C PRO A 81 -1.03 -3.63 -5.02
N THR A 82 -1.55 -4.73 -4.46
CA THR A 82 -2.54 -5.59 -5.12
C THR A 82 -3.93 -5.40 -4.50
N ARG A 83 -5.00 -5.50 -5.30
CA ARG A 83 -6.41 -5.32 -4.84
C ARG A 83 -6.80 -6.34 -3.79
N GLU A 84 -6.35 -7.57 -4.00
CA GLU A 84 -6.53 -8.66 -3.05
C GLU A 84 -5.59 -8.56 -1.86
N GLY A 85 -4.68 -7.56 -1.90
CA GLY A 85 -3.64 -7.27 -0.93
C GLY A 85 -3.61 -8.34 0.11
N LYS A 86 -2.94 -9.46 -0.20
CA LYS A 86 -2.45 -10.34 0.86
C LYS A 86 -1.76 -9.34 1.77
N ARG A 87 -2.43 -8.93 2.86
CA ARG A 87 -1.74 -8.45 4.04
C ARG A 87 -0.70 -9.55 4.20
N PRO A 88 0.62 -9.26 4.13
CA PRO A 88 1.59 -10.30 4.44
C PRO A 88 1.09 -10.89 5.76
N ASP A 89 0.67 -12.16 5.75
CA ASP A 89 -0.27 -12.69 6.74
C ASP A 89 0.18 -12.23 8.11
N SER A 90 -0.45 -11.19 8.64
CA SER A 90 0.04 -10.50 9.83
C SER A 90 -0.41 -11.26 11.07
N ASN A 91 -0.49 -12.57 10.97
CA ASN A 91 -0.47 -13.46 12.10
C ASN A 91 1.00 -13.83 12.29
N ILE A 92 1.71 -12.95 13.00
CA ILE A 92 3.02 -13.25 13.60
C ILE A 92 3.00 -14.64 14.27
N GLU A 93 1.84 -15.06 14.80
CA GLU A 93 1.57 -16.40 15.34
C GLU A 93 1.69 -17.54 14.32
N ILE A 94 1.23 -17.36 13.08
CA ILE A 94 1.34 -18.37 12.01
C ILE A 94 2.79 -18.48 11.53
N LEU A 95 3.46 -17.33 11.32
CA LEU A 95 4.86 -17.28 10.93
C LEU A 95 5.79 -17.83 12.02
N ALA A 96 5.53 -17.49 13.29
CA ALA A 96 6.27 -18.01 14.44
C ALA A 96 6.09 -19.53 14.55
N LYS A 97 4.86 -20.05 14.40
CA LYS A 97 4.57 -21.49 14.39
C LYS A 97 5.23 -22.22 13.22
N GLN A 98 5.27 -21.63 12.01
CA GLN A 98 5.97 -22.19 10.85
C GLN A 98 7.49 -22.22 11.00
N LYS A 99 8.06 -21.34 11.84
CA LYS A 99 9.50 -21.23 12.11
C LYS A 99 9.94 -21.82 13.45
N GLY A 100 9.03 -22.47 14.18
CA GLY A 100 9.32 -23.10 15.48
C GLY A 100 9.51 -22.12 16.64
N ILE A 101 9.08 -20.86 16.49
CA ILE A 101 9.19 -19.82 17.52
C ILE A 101 7.91 -19.86 18.38
N ILE A 102 8.06 -20.06 19.69
CA ILE A 102 6.96 -19.99 20.65
C ILE A 102 6.86 -18.55 21.14
N LEU A 103 5.73 -17.90 20.86
CA LEU A 103 5.47 -16.55 21.37
C LEU A 103 4.92 -16.63 22.81
N PRO A 104 5.30 -15.69 23.70
CA PRO A 104 4.77 -15.67 25.06
C PRO A 104 3.29 -15.30 25.04
N SER A 105 2.46 -16.19 25.56
CA SER A 105 1.03 -15.96 25.77
C SER A 105 0.81 -14.88 26.83
N LYS A 106 -0.05 -13.90 26.56
CA LYS A 106 -0.73 -13.13 27.59
C LYS A 106 -2.07 -13.76 27.92
#